data_AF-A0A3B8ZN80-F1
#
_entry.id   AF-A0A3B8ZN80-F1
#
_cell.length_a   1.000
_cell.length_b   1.000
_cell.length_c   1.000
_cell.angle_alpha   90.00
_cell.angle_beta   90.00
_cell.angle_gamma   90.00
#
_symmetry.space_group_name_H-M   'P 1'
#
loop_
_entity.id
_entity.type
_entity.pdbx_description
1 polymer ?
#
loop_
_entity_poly.entity_id
_entity_poly.type
_entity_poly.pdbx_seq_one_letter_code
_entity_poly.pdbx_strand_id
1 'polypeptide(L)' 'MILLEQPEPGAHWSRCTIPLTVRPDDLADHPGQISLPGGRLENVETYQEAATREFQEELGLDRFPGRVLGEL' A
#
# COMPACT_ATOMS: atom_id res chain seq x y z
N MET A 1 3.77 0.08 -1.16
CA MET A 1 3.83 -1.34 -0.70
C MET A 1 3.80 -2.28 -1.91
N ILE A 2 4.48 -3.43 -1.85
CA ILE A 2 4.52 -4.44 -2.92
C ILE A 2 3.87 -5.73 -2.41
N LEU A 3 2.92 -6.27 -3.17
CA LEU A 3 2.33 -7.58 -2.88
C LEU A 3 3.10 -8.64 -3.66
N LEU A 4 3.77 -9.52 -2.91
CA LEU A 4 4.48 -10.67 -3.44
C LEU A 4 3.66 -11.93 -3.18
N GLU A 5 3.30 -12.63 -4.25
CA GLU A 5 2.80 -13.99 -4.13
C GLU A 5 3.96 -14.89 -3.72
N GLN A 6 3.78 -15.67 -2.65
CA GLN A 6 4.81 -16.62 -2.21
C GLN A 6 4.96 -17.68 -3.31
N PRO A 7 6.15 -17.81 -3.92
CA PRO A 7 6.39 -18.89 -4.87
C PRO A 7 6.43 -20.21 -4.11
N GLU A 8 6.06 -21.30 -4.80
CA GLU A 8 6.29 -22.66 -4.31
C GLU A 8 7.77 -22.84 -3.92
N PRO A 9 8.09 -23.68 -2.91
CA PRO A 9 9.47 -23.89 -2.48
C PRO A 9 10.38 -24.28 -3.66
N GLY A 10 11.42 -23.47 -3.92
CA GLY A 10 12.36 -23.67 -5.03
C GLY A 10 11.96 -23.01 -6.35
N ALA A 11 10.79 -22.35 -6.42
CA ALA A 11 10.40 -21.56 -7.57
C ALA A 11 10.88 -20.11 -7.46
N HIS A 12 11.06 -19.46 -8.62
CA HIS A 12 11.33 -18.03 -8.70
C HIS A 12 10.02 -17.25 -8.52
N TRP A 13 10.09 -16.06 -7.91
CA TRP A 13 8.97 -15.12 -7.91
C TRP A 13 8.59 -14.81 -9.36
N SER A 14 7.46 -15.34 -9.78
CA SER A 14 7.02 -15.30 -11.18
C SER A 14 6.09 -14.12 -11.44
N ARG A 15 5.52 -13.53 -10.37
CA ARG A 15 4.60 -12.40 -10.45
C ARG A 15 4.76 -11.46 -9.25
N CYS A 16 4.85 -10.17 -9.55
CA CYS A 16 4.92 -9.09 -8.57
C CYS A 16 3.83 -8.07 -8.93
N THR A 17 3.04 -7.66 -7.95
CA THR A 17 1.97 -6.67 -8.15
C THR A 17 2.22 -5.46 -7.25
N ILE A 18 2.17 -4.28 -7.86
CA ILE A 18 2.24 -3.00 -7.15
C ILE A 18 0.86 -2.34 -7.24
N PRO A 19 0.08 -2.32 -6.15
CA PRO A 19 -1.18 -1.61 -6.12
C PRO A 19 -0.94 -0.10 -6.19
N LEU A 20 -1.73 0.56 -7.04
CA LEU A 20 -1.72 2.01 -7.27
C LEU A 20 -3.16 2.51 -7.17
N THR A 21 -3.32 3.74 -6.69
CA THR A 21 -4.62 4.42 -6.61
C THR A 21 -4.62 5.65 -7.49
N VAL A 22 -5.81 6.04 -7.96
CA VAL A 22 -6.02 7.32 -8.64
C VAL A 22 -6.60 8.27 -7.60
N ARG A 23 -5.92 9.39 -7.39
CA ARG A 23 -6.36 10.39 -6.42
C ARG A 23 -7.70 10.99 -6.87
N PRO A 24 -8.69 11.12 -5.96
CA PRO A 24 -9.92 11.84 -6.22
C PRO A 24 -9.70 13.19 -6.91
N ASP A 25 -10.55 13.51 -7.88
CA ASP A 25 -10.43 14.73 -8.69
C ASP A 25 -10.72 16.01 -7.89
N ASP A 26 -11.32 15.88 -6.71
CA ASP A 26 -11.71 16.98 -5.81
C ASP A 26 -10.65 17.31 -4.74
N LEU A 27 -9.50 16.63 -4.76
CA LEU A 27 -8.40 16.93 -3.86
C LEU A 27 -7.74 18.28 -4.20
N ALA A 28 -7.43 19.05 -3.14
CA ALA A 28 -6.74 20.33 -3.26
C ALA A 28 -5.36 20.20 -3.92
N ASP A 29 -4.67 19.08 -3.69
CA ASP A 29 -3.35 18.79 -4.23
C ASP A 29 -3.39 17.53 -5.12
N HIS A 30 -2.83 17.68 -6.33
CA HIS A 30 -2.58 16.60 -7.29
C HIS A 30 -3.81 15.74 -7.65
N PRO A 31 -4.94 16.35 -8.06
CA PRO A 31 -6.14 15.60 -8.47
C PRO A 31 -5.86 14.71 -9.69
N GLY A 32 -6.46 13.52 -9.71
CA GLY A 32 -6.37 12.56 -10.83
C GLY A 32 -5.02 11.88 -11.02
N GLN A 33 -4.02 12.13 -10.17
CA GLN A 33 -2.71 11.48 -10.27
C GLN A 33 -2.75 10.02 -9.81
N ILE A 34 -1.90 9.20 -10.43
CA ILE A 34 -1.59 7.85 -9.97
C ILE A 34 -0.59 7.94 -8.81
N SER A 35 -0.92 7.33 -7.68
CA SER A 35 -0.08 7.29 -6.48
C SER A 35 0.03 5.88 -5.90
N LEU A 36 1.03 5.67 -5.06
CA LEU A 36 0.99 4.57 -4.11
C LEU A 36 -0.08 4.87 -3.05
N PRO A 37 -0.75 3.85 -2.49
CA PRO A 37 -1.61 4.04 -1.34
C PRO A 37 -0.83 4.64 -0.18
N GLY A 38 -1.42 5.63 0.48
CA GLY A 38 -0.78 6.33 1.59
C GLY A 38 -1.40 7.68 1.89
N GLY A 39 -1.18 8.14 3.11
CA GLY A 39 -1.76 9.38 3.60
C GLY A 39 -0.94 9.96 4.75
N ARG A 40 -1.61 10.72 5.61
CA ARG A 40 -0.94 11.44 6.70
C ARG A 40 -0.78 10.53 7.90
N LEU A 41 0.26 10.80 8.71
CA LEU A 41 0.33 10.24 10.05
C LEU A 41 -0.85 10.77 10.87
N GLU A 42 -1.49 9.87 11.60
CA GLU A 42 -2.53 10.20 12.55
C GLU A 42 -2.09 9.80 13.96
N ASN A 43 -2.50 10.59 14.97
CA ASN A 43 -2.23 10.31 16.38
C ASN A 43 -0.74 10.08 16.68
N VAL A 44 -0.38 8.90 17.20
CA VAL A 44 0.96 8.50 17.61
C VAL A 44 1.45 7.29 16.81
N GLU A 45 0.97 7.15 15.58
CA GLU A 45 1.36 6.06 14.67
C GLU A 45 2.83 6.19 14.23
N THR A 46 3.45 5.05 13.98
CA THR A 46 4.68 4.94 13.19
C THR A 46 4.37 5.08 11.69
N TYR A 47 5.39 5.40 10.89
CA TYR A 47 5.24 5.44 9.42
C TYR A 47 4.72 4.12 8.85
N GLN A 48 5.17 2.99 9.40
CA GLN A 48 4.71 1.67 9.01
C GLN A 48 3.22 1.45 9.35
N GLU A 49 2.77 1.88 10.53
CA GLU A 49 1.36 1.77 10.94
C GLU A 49 0.46 2.60 10.04
N ALA A 50 0.82 3.86 9.78
CA ALA A 50 0.07 4.71 8.86
C ALA A 50 0.03 4.15 7.43
N ALA A 51 1.16 3.68 6.90
CA ALA A 51 1.18 3.05 5.57
C ALA A 51 0.30 1.79 5.49
N THR A 52 0.23 1.02 6.58
CA THR A 52 -0.62 -0.18 6.67
C THR A 52 -2.10 0.20 6.73
N ARG A 53 -2.46 1.18 7.57
CA ARG A 53 -3.82 1.69 7.73
C ARG A 53 -4.36 2.28 6.43
N GLU A 54 -3.62 3.21 5.83
CA GLU A 54 -4.01 3.88 4.56
C GLU A 54 -4.19 2.87 3.42
N PHE A 55 -3.31 1.86 3.35
CA PHE A 55 -3.47 0.78 2.38
C PHE A 55 -4.77 0.00 2.54
N GLN A 56 -5.15 -0.27 3.79
CA GLN A 56 -6.40 -0.96 4.09
C GLN A 56 -7.61 -0.10 3.74
N GLU A 57 -7.59 1.18 4.10
CA GLU A 57 -8.67 2.11 3.84
C GLU A 57 -8.88 2.33 2.33
N GLU A 58 -7.82 2.65 1.57
CA GLU A 58 -7.93 2.96 0.14
C GLU A 58 -8.31 1.74 -0.72
N LEU A 59 -7.93 0.52 -0.31
CA LEU A 59 -8.26 -0.71 -1.04
C LEU A 59 -9.47 -1.46 -0.47
N GLY A 60 -10.11 -0.93 0.58
CA GLY A 60 -11.29 -1.54 1.21
C GLY A 60 -11.01 -2.91 1.84
N LEU A 61 -9.88 -3.05 2.55
CA LEU A 61 -9.44 -4.31 3.17
C LEU A 61 -9.65 -4.28 4.68
N ASP A 62 -10.38 -5.28 5.21
CA ASP A 62 -10.58 -5.42 6.66
C ASP A 62 -9.28 -5.73 7.42
N ARG A 63 -8.32 -6.39 6.76
CA ARG A 63 -7.02 -6.77 7.31
C ARG A 63 -5.93 -6.64 6.27
N PHE A 64 -4.76 -6.22 6.73
CA PHE A 64 -3.56 -6.19 5.91
C PHE A 64 -3.11 -7.61 5.54
N PRO A 65 -3.07 -7.97 4.24
CA PRO A 65 -2.85 -9.35 3.81
C PRO A 65 -1.35 -9.71 3.68
N GLY A 66 -0.45 -8.77 4.00
CA GLY A 66 0.99 -8.88 3.70
C GLY A 66 1.90 -8.83 4.92
N ARG A 67 3.19 -8.69 4.64
CA ARG A 67 4.24 -8.42 5.63
C ARG A 67 5.11 -7.27 5.14
N VAL A 68 5.44 -6.35 6.03
CA VAL A 68 6.40 -5.27 5.74
C VAL A 68 7.81 -5.85 5.67
N LEU A 69 8.53 -5.55 4.59
CA LEU A 69 9.89 -6.05 4.36
C LEU A 69 10.98 -5.08 4.82
N GLY A 70 10.66 -3.79 4.90
CA GLY A 70 11.57 -2.73 5.32
C GLY A 70 11.03 -1.35 4.93
N GLU A 71 11.76 -0.32 5.35
CA GLU A 71 11.57 1.09 4.99
C GLU A 71 12.72 1.55 4.09
N LEU A 72 12.47 2.52 3.20
CA LEU A 72 13.42 3.03 2.20
C LEU A 72 13.89 4.44 2.54
#